data_AF-A0A317MRT8-F1
#
_entry.id   AF-A0A317MRT8-F1
#
_cell.length_a   1.000
_cell.length_b   1.000
_cell.length_c   1.000
_cell.angle_alpha   90.00
_cell.angle_beta   90.00
_cell.angle_gamma   90.00
#
_symmetry.space_group_name_H-M   'P 1'
#
loop_
_entity.id
_entity.type
_entity.pdbx_description
1 polymer ?
#
loop_
_entity_poly.entity_id
_entity_poly.type
_entity_poly.pdbx_seq_one_letter_code
_entity_poly.pdbx_strand_id
1 'polypeptide(L)'
;MHRSVLAPLAAALLAVTALPAGAVTLSQQLGDIDFPSDPGLPNGDPDAINHRIGTATFTGANGGDPAPFNQFIGSDVTGGSNFTASWTFAAYGGPIADPVLSATIQIGLYDGDSAATGNQVAAFTVDGVDLTALLNAVLEATPAYTGTEVYYTVDLPAAALAALTDGSATFSLTLQGPGSGILGDTPNNGAGLDFAALSISTGTGNGGGPTPVPAPGTLALALLGLGLVRRRR
;
A
#
# COMPACT_ATOMS: atom_id res chain seq x y z
N MET A 1 -34.40 -55.26 44.79
CA MET A 1 -33.89 -55.20 43.40
C MET A 1 -34.31 -53.87 42.79
N HIS A 2 -33.41 -52.90 42.67
CA HIS A 2 -33.46 -51.87 41.62
C HIS A 2 -32.11 -51.14 41.63
N ARG A 3 -31.31 -51.38 40.59
CA ARG A 3 -30.05 -50.69 40.31
C ARG A 3 -30.35 -49.56 39.33
N SER A 4 -30.18 -48.32 39.76
CA SER A 4 -30.15 -47.16 38.88
C SER A 4 -28.74 -47.01 38.32
N VAL A 5 -28.59 -47.12 37.01
CA VAL A 5 -27.33 -46.98 36.28
C VAL A 5 -27.10 -45.48 36.03
N LEU A 6 -26.04 -44.90 36.61
CA LEU A 6 -25.53 -43.59 36.20
C LEU A 6 -24.77 -43.75 34.88
N ALA A 7 -25.12 -42.96 33.87
CA ALA A 7 -24.32 -42.76 32.66
C ALA A 7 -23.31 -41.62 32.91
N PRO A 8 -22.02 -41.75 32.53
CA PRO A 8 -21.10 -40.62 32.56
C PRO A 8 -21.21 -39.80 31.26
N LEU A 9 -21.42 -38.50 31.44
CA LEU A 9 -21.35 -37.47 30.42
C LEU A 9 -19.87 -37.29 30.01
N ALA A 10 -19.51 -37.60 28.77
CA ALA A 10 -18.17 -37.33 28.24
C ALA A 10 -18.12 -35.89 27.69
N ALA A 11 -17.40 -35.01 28.37
CA ALA A 11 -17.05 -33.69 27.85
C ALA A 11 -15.83 -33.82 26.93
N ALA A 12 -16.03 -33.68 25.62
CA ALA A 12 -14.95 -33.56 24.66
C ALA A 12 -14.41 -32.11 24.71
N LEU A 13 -13.22 -31.92 25.28
CA LEU A 13 -12.51 -30.66 25.24
C LEU A 13 -11.83 -30.52 23.87
N LEU A 14 -12.44 -29.76 22.96
CA LEU A 14 -11.80 -29.39 21.68
C LEU A 14 -10.68 -28.38 21.98
N ALA A 15 -9.43 -28.81 21.90
CA ALA A 15 -8.29 -27.90 21.88
C ALA A 15 -8.16 -27.32 20.48
N VAL A 16 -8.67 -26.11 20.26
CA VAL A 16 -8.36 -25.32 19.07
C VAL A 16 -6.97 -24.73 19.27
N THR A 17 -5.95 -25.30 18.64
CA THR A 17 -4.64 -24.68 18.56
C THR A 17 -4.70 -23.57 17.50
N ALA A 18 -4.73 -22.31 17.93
CA ALA A 18 -4.56 -21.18 17.01
C ALA A 18 -3.16 -21.28 16.37
N LEU A 19 -3.12 -21.36 15.04
CA LEU A 19 -1.88 -21.24 14.28
C LEU A 19 -1.31 -19.83 14.52
N PRO A 20 0.02 -19.66 14.60
CA PRO A 20 0.61 -18.33 14.67
C PRO A 20 0.25 -17.56 13.40
N ALA A 21 -0.30 -16.35 13.54
CA ALA A 21 -0.48 -15.44 12.43
C ALA A 21 0.91 -15.09 11.85
N GLY A 22 1.08 -15.25 10.54
CA GLY A 22 2.30 -14.81 9.84
C GLY A 22 2.29 -13.31 9.61
N ALA A 23 3.45 -12.73 9.29
CA ALA A 23 3.50 -11.38 8.71
C ALA A 23 2.60 -11.34 7.46
N VAL A 24 1.77 -10.30 7.35
CA VAL A 24 0.83 -10.13 6.24
C VAL A 24 1.21 -8.88 5.46
N THR A 25 1.16 -8.99 4.13
CA THR A 25 1.21 -7.83 3.25
C THR A 25 -0.23 -7.47 2.86
N LEU A 26 -0.63 -6.26 3.20
CA LEU A 26 -1.88 -5.65 2.77
C LEU A 26 -1.58 -4.77 1.56
N SER A 27 -2.45 -4.79 0.54
CA SER A 27 -2.25 -4.00 -0.66
C SER A 27 -3.57 -3.54 -1.24
N GLN A 28 -3.59 -2.33 -1.79
CA GLN A 28 -4.69 -1.83 -2.63
C GLN A 28 -4.12 -1.00 -3.77
N GLN A 29 -4.67 -1.19 -4.97
CA GLN A 29 -4.45 -0.35 -6.13
C GLN A 29 -5.73 0.46 -6.39
N LEU A 30 -5.55 1.71 -6.81
CA LEU A 30 -6.58 2.59 -7.37
C LEU A 30 -6.10 3.05 -8.74
N GLY A 31 -7.03 3.21 -9.68
CA GLY A 31 -6.70 3.34 -11.10
C GLY A 31 -6.21 2.02 -11.70
N ASP A 32 -6.07 1.98 -13.00
CA ASP A 32 -5.38 0.94 -13.74
C ASP A 32 -4.06 1.44 -14.32
N ILE A 33 -3.26 0.49 -14.81
CA ILE A 33 -2.03 0.81 -15.54
C ILE A 33 -2.48 0.84 -17.01
N ASP A 34 -2.88 2.02 -17.47
CA ASP A 34 -3.67 2.17 -18.69
C ASP A 34 -2.80 2.51 -19.91
N PHE A 35 -1.51 2.76 -19.69
CA PHE A 35 -0.52 2.90 -20.75
C PHE A 35 0.18 1.55 -20.98
N PRO A 36 -0.32 0.70 -21.90
CA PRO A 36 0.46 -0.46 -22.32
C PRO A 36 1.82 0.03 -22.81
N SER A 37 2.88 -0.70 -22.42
CA SER A 37 4.20 -0.62 -23.04
C SER A 37 4.02 -0.31 -24.53
N ASP A 38 4.58 0.82 -24.97
CA ASP A 38 4.56 1.33 -26.34
C ASP A 38 4.35 0.19 -27.37
N PRO A 39 3.22 0.15 -28.12
CA PRO A 39 2.96 -0.93 -29.07
C PRO A 39 3.95 -0.98 -30.25
N GLY A 40 5.00 -0.14 -30.26
CA GLY A 40 6.11 -0.17 -31.21
C GLY A 40 7.46 -0.67 -30.67
N LEU A 41 7.64 -0.90 -29.37
CA LEU A 41 8.92 -1.37 -28.81
C LEU A 41 8.77 -2.80 -28.26
N PRO A 42 9.59 -3.76 -28.74
CA PRO A 42 9.47 -5.15 -28.30
C PRO A 42 9.67 -5.24 -26.79
N ASN A 43 8.69 -5.83 -26.10
CA ASN A 43 8.59 -6.12 -24.66
C ASN A 43 9.89 -6.67 -24.03
N GLY A 44 10.88 -5.80 -23.88
CA GLY A 44 12.23 -6.15 -23.47
C GLY A 44 13.14 -4.94 -23.33
N ASP A 45 12.60 -3.73 -23.22
CA ASP A 45 13.38 -2.56 -22.85
C ASP A 45 13.57 -2.56 -21.31
N PRO A 46 14.80 -2.75 -20.80
CA PRO A 46 15.08 -2.64 -19.38
C PRO A 46 14.97 -1.20 -18.83
N ASP A 47 14.76 -0.18 -19.68
CA ASP A 47 14.63 1.25 -19.30
C ASP A 47 13.18 1.74 -19.15
N ALA A 48 12.27 0.87 -18.71
CA ALA A 48 10.83 1.12 -18.43
C ALA A 48 10.51 2.26 -17.43
N ILE A 49 11.49 3.08 -17.05
CA ILE A 49 11.39 4.20 -16.12
C ILE A 49 10.95 5.50 -16.82
N ASN A 50 11.10 5.62 -18.15
CA ASN A 50 10.69 6.80 -18.93
C ASN A 50 9.90 6.38 -20.18
N HIS A 51 8.62 6.04 -20.00
CA HIS A 51 7.75 5.76 -21.15
C HIS A 51 7.23 7.06 -21.74
N ARG A 52 7.65 7.39 -22.96
CA ARG A 52 7.08 8.53 -23.69
C ARG A 52 5.69 8.18 -24.18
N ILE A 53 4.68 8.63 -23.45
CA ILE A 53 3.28 8.48 -23.82
C ILE A 53 2.91 9.65 -24.72
N GLY A 54 2.34 9.37 -25.90
CA GLY A 54 1.84 10.42 -26.77
C GLY A 54 0.79 11.26 -26.04
N THR A 55 0.94 12.59 -26.03
CA THR A 55 0.12 13.56 -25.28
C THR A 55 -1.40 13.41 -25.48
N ALA A 56 -1.84 12.82 -26.60
CA ALA A 56 -3.24 12.58 -26.89
C ALA A 56 -3.89 11.43 -26.09
N THR A 57 -3.08 10.57 -25.46
CA THR A 57 -3.58 9.33 -24.80
C THR A 57 -4.17 9.62 -23.41
N PHE A 58 -3.61 10.57 -22.66
CA PHE A 58 -4.16 10.99 -21.35
C PHE A 58 -5.37 11.94 -21.48
N THR A 59 -5.50 12.63 -22.63
CA THR A 59 -6.60 13.59 -22.86
C THR A 59 -7.93 12.94 -23.25
N GLY A 60 -7.92 11.68 -23.69
CA GLY A 60 -9.11 10.87 -23.82
C GLY A 60 -9.20 9.97 -22.61
N ALA A 61 -10.18 10.18 -21.72
CA ALA A 61 -10.46 9.27 -20.61
C ALA A 61 -10.58 7.84 -21.15
N ASN A 62 -9.49 7.09 -21.10
CA ASN A 62 -9.51 5.66 -21.33
C ASN A 62 -10.05 4.99 -20.05
N GLY A 63 -10.51 3.75 -20.18
CA GLY A 63 -10.65 2.85 -19.04
C GLY A 63 -12.00 2.82 -18.30
N GLY A 64 -12.57 3.96 -17.90
CA GLY A 64 -13.75 3.95 -17.00
C GLY A 64 -13.40 4.02 -15.51
N ASP A 65 -12.18 4.44 -15.19
CA ASP A 65 -11.72 4.66 -13.83
C ASP A 65 -12.34 5.89 -13.16
N PRO A 66 -12.45 5.87 -11.81
CA PRO A 66 -12.91 7.02 -11.07
C PRO A 66 -11.85 8.12 -11.06
N ALA A 67 -12.29 9.38 -11.05
CA ALA A 67 -11.40 10.50 -10.77
C ALA A 67 -10.63 10.27 -9.44
N PRO A 68 -9.37 10.70 -9.33
CA PRO A 68 -8.60 11.49 -10.31
C PRO A 68 -7.90 10.68 -11.42
N PHE A 69 -8.08 9.36 -11.48
CA PHE A 69 -7.28 8.44 -12.30
C PHE A 69 -7.66 8.40 -13.80
N ASN A 70 -8.49 9.33 -14.27
CA ASN A 70 -9.16 9.22 -15.57
C ASN A 70 -9.02 10.45 -16.47
N GLN A 71 -8.16 11.40 -16.09
CA GLN A 71 -7.99 12.64 -16.83
C GLN A 71 -6.68 13.36 -16.49
N PHE A 72 -6.21 14.18 -17.43
CA PHE A 72 -5.18 15.18 -17.17
C PHE A 72 -5.76 16.33 -16.33
N ILE A 73 -5.03 16.79 -15.32
CA ILE A 73 -5.44 17.85 -14.39
C ILE A 73 -4.41 18.98 -14.40
N GLY A 74 -4.88 20.20 -14.67
CA GLY A 74 -4.02 21.38 -14.76
C GLY A 74 -3.53 21.64 -16.18
N SER A 75 -2.52 22.51 -16.32
CA SER A 75 -1.88 22.84 -17.59
C SER A 75 -0.58 23.61 -17.39
N ASP A 76 0.40 23.31 -18.23
CA ASP A 76 1.72 23.97 -18.23
C ASP A 76 1.74 25.30 -18.97
N VAL A 77 0.59 25.83 -19.39
CA VAL A 77 0.55 27.13 -20.05
C VAL A 77 0.63 28.28 -19.04
N THR A 78 1.17 29.41 -19.49
CA THR A 78 1.10 30.65 -18.69
C THR A 78 -0.37 31.03 -18.45
N GLY A 79 -0.75 31.17 -17.18
CA GLY A 79 -2.15 31.41 -16.78
C GLY A 79 -2.99 30.12 -16.64
N GLY A 80 -2.38 28.94 -16.82
CA GLY A 80 -2.95 27.65 -16.44
C GLY A 80 -3.01 27.45 -14.92
N SER A 81 -3.31 26.22 -14.51
CA SER A 81 -3.38 25.83 -13.10
C SER A 81 -2.51 24.60 -12.86
N ASN A 82 -1.97 24.46 -11.65
CA ASN A 82 -1.26 23.25 -11.26
C ASN A 82 -2.21 22.06 -11.10
N PHE A 83 -1.63 20.86 -11.20
CA PHE A 83 -2.28 19.63 -10.75
C PHE A 83 -2.65 19.72 -9.27
N THR A 84 -3.86 19.28 -8.92
CA THR A 84 -4.27 19.03 -7.53
C THR A 84 -5.30 17.92 -7.50
N ALA A 85 -5.03 16.88 -6.72
CA ALA A 85 -5.93 15.77 -6.52
C ALA A 85 -5.78 15.16 -5.12
N SER A 86 -6.83 14.47 -4.69
CA SER A 86 -6.79 13.59 -3.52
C SER A 86 -7.52 12.28 -3.81
N TRP A 87 -7.08 11.22 -3.17
CA TRP A 87 -7.67 9.88 -3.28
C TRP A 87 -7.51 9.13 -1.96
N THR A 88 -8.43 8.20 -1.70
CA THR A 88 -8.47 7.47 -0.44
C THR A 88 -8.39 5.97 -0.71
N PHE A 89 -7.42 5.31 -0.08
CA PHE A 89 -7.40 3.86 0.05
C PHE A 89 -8.27 3.49 1.26
N ALA A 90 -9.26 2.61 1.07
CA ALA A 90 -10.19 2.19 2.12
C ALA A 90 -10.49 0.67 2.10
N ALA A 91 -9.83 -0.08 1.21
CA ALA A 91 -10.09 -1.50 0.99
C ALA A 91 -8.84 -2.37 1.18
N TYR A 92 -7.78 -1.86 1.80
CA TYR A 92 -6.55 -2.62 2.08
C TYR A 92 -6.65 -3.56 3.30
N GLY A 93 -7.87 -3.93 3.74
CA GLY A 93 -8.07 -4.91 4.82
C GLY A 93 -8.76 -4.40 6.07
N GLY A 94 -9.19 -3.13 6.08
CA GLY A 94 -9.85 -2.51 7.24
C GLY A 94 -8.85 -2.17 8.36
N PRO A 95 -9.35 -1.82 9.58
CA PRO A 95 -8.50 -1.44 10.70
C PRO A 95 -7.42 -2.49 11.00
N ILE A 96 -6.17 -2.05 11.12
CA ILE A 96 -5.02 -2.92 11.30
C ILE A 96 -4.73 -3.09 12.79
N ALA A 97 -4.86 -4.33 13.28
CA ALA A 97 -4.58 -4.66 14.69
C ALA A 97 -3.09 -4.96 14.96
N ASP A 98 -2.38 -5.45 13.95
CA ASP A 98 -0.97 -5.82 14.02
C ASP A 98 -0.05 -4.60 13.78
N PRO A 99 1.14 -4.51 14.39
CA PRO A 99 2.08 -3.43 14.09
C PRO A 99 2.42 -3.35 12.61
N VAL A 100 2.31 -2.13 12.05
CA VAL A 100 2.80 -1.80 10.72
C VAL A 100 4.33 -1.65 10.80
N LEU A 101 5.05 -2.49 10.06
CA LEU A 101 6.52 -2.52 10.02
C LEU A 101 7.08 -1.57 8.96
N SER A 102 6.41 -1.53 7.81
CA SER A 102 6.76 -0.66 6.68
C SER A 102 5.54 -0.46 5.80
N ALA A 103 5.55 0.60 5.00
CA ALA A 103 4.59 0.80 3.94
C ALA A 103 5.23 1.59 2.80
N THR A 104 4.71 1.39 1.59
CA THR A 104 5.13 2.10 0.37
C THR A 104 3.89 2.60 -0.36
N ILE A 105 4.01 3.78 -0.97
CA ILE A 105 3.06 4.29 -1.95
C ILE A 105 3.77 4.39 -3.29
N GLN A 106 3.20 3.78 -4.32
CA GLN A 106 3.60 3.96 -5.71
C GLN A 106 2.59 4.86 -6.42
N ILE A 107 3.07 5.78 -7.26
CA ILE A 107 2.28 6.76 -8.00
C ILE A 107 2.72 6.73 -9.46
N GLY A 108 1.80 6.46 -10.39
CA GLY A 108 2.01 6.65 -11.82
C GLY A 108 1.67 8.08 -12.20
N LEU A 109 2.70 8.90 -12.46
CA LEU A 109 2.52 10.32 -12.79
C LEU A 109 3.00 10.57 -14.22
N TYR A 110 2.05 10.95 -15.07
CA TYR A 110 2.28 11.43 -16.42
C TYR A 110 2.49 12.94 -16.42
N ASP A 111 3.48 13.42 -17.18
CA ASP A 111 3.82 14.85 -17.28
C ASP A 111 4.22 15.45 -15.91
N GLY A 112 4.94 14.68 -15.09
CA GLY A 112 5.41 15.18 -13.79
C GLY A 112 6.43 16.33 -13.88
N ASP A 113 7.05 16.52 -15.06
CA ASP A 113 8.00 17.60 -15.40
C ASP A 113 9.16 17.80 -14.41
N SER A 114 9.57 16.74 -13.70
CA SER A 114 10.67 16.78 -12.74
C SER A 114 12.07 16.93 -13.34
N ALA A 115 12.18 16.94 -14.67
CA ALA A 115 13.40 17.37 -15.35
C ALA A 115 13.59 18.91 -15.37
N ALA A 116 12.54 19.69 -15.10
CA ALA A 116 12.63 21.15 -14.99
C ALA A 116 13.34 21.55 -13.69
N THR A 117 13.96 22.75 -13.66
CA THR A 117 14.85 23.09 -12.54
C THR A 117 14.09 23.43 -11.26
N GLY A 118 14.24 22.60 -10.22
CA GLY A 118 13.69 22.83 -8.89
C GLY A 118 12.44 21.98 -8.63
N ASN A 119 11.89 22.06 -7.42
CA ASN A 119 10.85 21.15 -6.94
C ASN A 119 9.48 21.34 -7.62
N GLN A 120 8.91 20.27 -8.16
CA GLN A 120 7.57 20.24 -8.75
C GLN A 120 6.45 19.93 -7.75
N VAL A 121 6.75 19.46 -6.54
CA VAL A 121 5.72 19.15 -5.55
C VAL A 121 5.58 20.30 -4.56
N ALA A 122 4.39 20.90 -4.55
CA ALA A 122 4.02 21.95 -3.59
C ALA A 122 3.55 21.36 -2.26
N ALA A 123 2.76 20.28 -2.33
CA ALA A 123 2.27 19.55 -1.18
C ALA A 123 2.04 18.08 -1.52
N PHE A 124 2.52 17.17 -0.68
CA PHE A 124 2.14 15.76 -0.70
C PHE A 124 1.90 15.27 0.73
N THR A 125 0.70 14.78 1.03
CA THR A 125 0.35 14.35 2.39
C THR A 125 -0.38 13.02 2.42
N VAL A 126 -0.29 12.31 3.54
CA VAL A 126 -1.15 11.17 3.91
C VAL A 126 -1.82 11.47 5.24
N ASP A 127 -3.14 11.63 5.24
CA ASP A 127 -3.95 12.04 6.40
C ASP A 127 -3.36 13.23 7.18
N GLY A 128 -2.79 14.19 6.45
CA GLY A 128 -2.17 15.39 7.01
C GLY A 128 -0.71 15.26 7.43
N VAL A 129 -0.10 14.07 7.36
CA VAL A 129 1.35 13.89 7.50
C VAL A 129 2.03 14.38 6.22
N ASP A 130 2.89 15.40 6.35
CA ASP A 130 3.61 16.01 5.23
C ASP A 130 4.79 15.14 4.76
N LEU A 131 4.75 14.76 3.48
CA LEU A 131 5.73 13.95 2.76
C LEU A 131 6.30 14.72 1.55
N THR A 132 6.06 16.03 1.45
CA THR A 132 6.42 16.86 0.29
C THR A 132 7.90 16.78 -0.07
N ALA A 133 8.78 16.89 0.94
CA ALA A 133 10.23 16.80 0.71
C ALA A 133 10.66 15.41 0.21
N LEU A 134 9.97 14.36 0.68
CA LEU A 134 10.27 12.98 0.31
C LEU A 134 9.87 12.70 -1.15
N LEU A 135 8.69 13.15 -1.57
CA LEU A 135 8.26 13.00 -2.96
C LEU A 135 9.13 13.83 -3.91
N ASN A 136 9.47 15.09 -3.56
CA ASN A 136 10.41 15.88 -4.35
C ASN A 136 11.75 15.16 -4.53
N ALA A 137 12.32 14.58 -3.47
CA ALA A 137 13.57 13.84 -3.57
C ALA A 137 13.49 12.63 -4.52
N VAL A 138 12.35 11.93 -4.54
CA VAL A 138 12.12 10.79 -5.45
C VAL A 138 11.96 11.26 -6.90
N LEU A 139 11.25 12.36 -7.14
CA LEU A 139 11.08 12.97 -8.46
C LEU A 139 12.41 13.45 -9.05
N GLU A 140 13.24 14.13 -8.25
CA GLU A 140 14.56 14.61 -8.66
C GLU A 140 15.55 13.46 -8.95
N ALA A 141 15.40 12.34 -8.23
CA ALA A 141 16.21 11.14 -8.48
C ALA A 141 15.81 10.42 -9.78
N THR A 142 14.59 10.63 -10.26
CA THR A 142 14.02 9.97 -11.43
C THR A 142 13.29 10.99 -12.31
N PRO A 143 14.03 11.89 -12.98
CA PRO A 143 13.42 13.03 -13.67
C PRO A 143 12.53 12.59 -14.85
N ALA A 144 11.31 13.12 -14.87
CA ALA A 144 10.34 12.97 -15.95
C ALA A 144 10.40 14.17 -16.90
N TYR A 145 10.31 13.89 -18.19
CA TYR A 145 10.19 14.90 -19.24
C TYR A 145 8.74 15.05 -19.69
N THR A 146 8.45 16.13 -20.41
CA THR A 146 7.12 16.33 -20.97
C THR A 146 6.66 15.15 -21.81
N GLY A 147 5.44 14.70 -21.56
CA GLY A 147 4.86 13.55 -22.23
C GLY A 147 5.45 12.20 -21.82
N THR A 148 6.00 12.09 -20.61
CA THR A 148 6.43 10.81 -20.05
C THR A 148 5.61 10.44 -18.82
N GLU A 149 5.34 9.14 -18.67
CA GLU A 149 4.85 8.58 -17.42
C GLU A 149 6.00 7.93 -16.65
N VAL A 150 6.07 8.24 -15.35
CA VAL A 150 7.06 7.71 -14.42
C VAL A 150 6.37 7.18 -13.16
N TYR A 151 6.88 6.06 -12.67
CA TYR A 151 6.33 5.30 -11.53
C TYR A 151 7.17 5.60 -10.29
N TYR A 152 6.71 6.52 -9.46
CA TYR A 152 7.44 6.95 -8.27
C TYR A 152 7.05 6.11 -7.06
N THR A 153 8.04 5.52 -6.40
CA THR A 153 7.84 4.74 -5.17
C THR A 153 8.39 5.51 -3.98
N VAL A 154 7.57 5.68 -2.95
CA VAL A 154 7.91 6.39 -1.73
C VAL A 154 7.76 5.46 -0.53
N ASP A 155 8.85 5.27 0.21
CA ASP A 155 8.84 4.58 1.51
C ASP A 155 8.21 5.48 2.58
N LEU A 156 7.11 5.04 3.20
CA LEU A 156 6.41 5.84 4.19
C LEU A 156 7.18 5.86 5.52
N PRO A 157 7.49 7.04 6.07
CA PRO A 157 8.19 7.16 7.35
C PRO A 157 7.30 6.70 8.52
N ALA A 158 7.92 6.38 9.66
CA ALA A 158 7.21 5.92 10.86
C ALA A 158 6.03 6.81 11.29
N ALA A 159 6.14 8.13 11.08
CA ALA A 159 5.07 9.09 11.35
C ALA A 159 3.82 8.86 10.47
N ALA A 160 4.01 8.47 9.21
CA ALA A 160 2.93 8.16 8.28
C ALA A 160 2.34 6.76 8.52
N LEU A 161 3.11 5.80 9.04
CA LEU A 161 2.61 4.44 9.32
C LEU A 161 1.44 4.44 10.31
N ALA A 162 1.44 5.38 11.27
CA ALA A 162 0.35 5.50 12.25
C ALA A 162 -0.99 5.88 11.58
N ALA A 163 -0.94 6.67 10.50
CA ALA A 163 -2.13 7.08 9.75
C ALA A 163 -2.85 5.89 9.09
N LEU A 164 -2.11 4.81 8.77
CA LEU A 164 -2.65 3.64 8.06
C LEU A 164 -3.45 2.68 8.97
N THR A 165 -3.43 2.88 10.28
CA THR A 165 -3.93 1.88 11.23
C THR A 165 -5.46 1.82 11.32
N ASP A 166 -6.16 2.88 10.91
CA ASP A 166 -7.63 2.91 10.94
C ASP A 166 -8.29 2.19 9.74
N GLY A 167 -7.47 1.71 8.79
CA GLY A 167 -7.94 0.99 7.60
C GLY A 167 -8.36 1.89 6.43
N SER A 168 -8.17 3.20 6.56
CA SER A 168 -8.33 4.19 5.52
C SER A 168 -7.07 5.06 5.42
N ALA A 169 -6.72 5.56 4.24
CA ALA A 169 -5.59 6.49 4.09
C ALA A 169 -5.86 7.44 2.93
N THR A 170 -5.95 8.73 3.21
CA THR A 170 -6.19 9.76 2.19
C THR A 170 -4.88 10.42 1.82
N PHE A 171 -4.50 10.26 0.55
CA PHE A 171 -3.38 10.95 -0.04
C PHE A 171 -3.87 12.20 -0.76
N SER A 172 -3.07 13.26 -0.69
CA SER A 172 -3.30 14.50 -1.43
C SER A 172 -2.00 14.93 -2.09
N LEU A 173 -2.07 15.29 -3.36
CA LEU A 173 -0.95 15.79 -4.15
C LEU A 173 -1.32 17.11 -4.81
N THR A 174 -0.46 18.10 -4.65
CA THR A 174 -0.49 19.37 -5.37
C THR A 174 0.88 19.62 -5.97
N LEU A 175 0.91 19.81 -7.29
CA LEU A 175 2.13 20.22 -7.98
C LEU A 175 2.27 21.74 -7.98
N GLN A 176 3.47 22.19 -8.34
CA GLN A 176 3.82 23.58 -8.60
C GLN A 176 4.76 23.65 -9.79
N GLY A 177 4.87 24.85 -10.36
CA GLY A 177 5.93 25.12 -11.32
C GLY A 177 7.33 24.94 -10.71
N PRO A 178 8.33 24.64 -11.56
CA PRO A 178 8.22 24.72 -13.02
C PRO A 178 7.62 23.47 -13.67
N GLY A 179 6.66 23.67 -14.56
CA GLY A 179 6.32 22.70 -15.61
C GLY A 179 7.18 22.97 -16.86
N SER A 180 6.93 22.26 -17.95
CA SER A 180 7.76 22.31 -19.15
C SER A 180 6.96 22.75 -20.39
N GLY A 181 7.45 23.80 -21.05
CA GLY A 181 6.85 24.37 -22.26
C GLY A 181 7.82 24.42 -23.43
N ILE A 182 7.29 24.68 -24.63
CA ILE A 182 8.07 24.75 -25.88
C ILE A 182 9.18 25.83 -25.82
N LEU A 183 8.95 26.89 -25.03
CA LEU A 183 9.89 28.01 -24.88
C LEU A 183 10.73 27.92 -23.59
N GLY A 184 10.65 26.81 -22.86
CA GLY A 184 11.29 26.60 -21.57
C GLY A 184 10.30 26.40 -20.43
N ASP A 185 10.81 26.41 -19.20
CA ASP A 185 10.06 26.21 -17.96
C ASP A 185 8.86 27.17 -17.85
N THR A 186 7.76 26.65 -17.32
CA THR A 186 6.47 27.35 -17.22
C THR A 186 6.06 27.53 -15.74
N PRO A 187 5.24 28.53 -15.40
CA PRO A 187 4.92 28.81 -14.00
C PRO A 187 4.02 27.78 -13.33
N ASN A 188 3.42 26.88 -14.10
CA ASN A 188 2.49 25.86 -13.63
C ASN A 188 2.93 24.49 -14.10
N ASN A 189 2.55 23.46 -13.35
CA ASN A 189 2.76 22.06 -13.71
C ASN A 189 1.44 21.29 -13.61
N GLY A 190 0.87 20.96 -14.76
CA GLY A 190 -0.26 20.06 -14.92
C GLY A 190 0.23 18.64 -15.15
N ALA A 191 -0.55 17.64 -14.72
CA ALA A 191 -0.14 16.25 -14.83
C ALA A 191 -1.34 15.33 -15.00
N GLY A 192 -1.06 14.10 -15.40
CA GLY A 192 -1.98 12.97 -15.31
C GLY A 192 -1.59 12.06 -14.15
N LEU A 193 -2.56 11.62 -13.35
CA LEU A 193 -2.37 10.56 -12.37
C LEU A 193 -3.05 9.31 -12.91
N ASP A 194 -2.29 8.26 -13.22
CA ASP A 194 -2.83 7.04 -13.85
C ASP A 194 -3.30 6.05 -12.78
N PHE A 195 -2.41 5.73 -11.84
CA PHE A 195 -2.71 4.85 -10.74
C PHE A 195 -1.98 5.23 -9.46
N ALA A 196 -2.44 4.66 -8.36
CA ALA A 196 -1.72 4.65 -7.10
C ALA A 196 -1.85 3.29 -6.41
N ALA A 197 -0.75 2.77 -5.88
CA ALA A 197 -0.72 1.50 -5.16
C ALA A 197 -0.10 1.65 -3.77
N LEU A 198 -0.87 1.30 -2.74
CA LEU A 198 -0.43 1.27 -1.35
C LEU A 198 -0.12 -0.18 -0.96
N SER A 199 1.09 -0.42 -0.44
CA SER A 199 1.50 -1.70 0.12
C SER A 199 1.95 -1.52 1.57
N ILE A 200 1.46 -2.36 2.47
CA ILE A 200 1.69 -2.28 3.92
C ILE A 200 2.16 -3.65 4.41
N SER A 201 3.30 -3.69 5.09
CA SER A 201 3.78 -4.89 5.77
C SER A 201 3.44 -4.82 7.25
N THR A 202 2.74 -5.83 7.76
CA THR A 202 2.46 -5.97 9.20
C THR A 202 3.29 -7.10 9.81
N GLY A 203 3.61 -6.95 11.10
CA GLY A 203 4.28 -7.95 11.91
C GLY A 203 3.37 -8.46 13.01
N THR A 204 3.66 -9.61 13.59
CA THR A 204 2.93 -10.06 14.78
C THR A 204 3.21 -9.10 15.93
N GLY A 205 2.18 -8.55 16.58
CA GLY A 205 2.31 -7.62 17.72
C GLY A 205 3.10 -8.12 18.94
N ASN A 206 3.61 -9.34 18.89
CA ASN A 206 4.46 -9.94 19.90
C ASN A 206 5.87 -10.08 19.32
N GLY A 207 6.85 -9.32 19.83
CA GLY A 207 8.29 -9.46 19.54
C GLY A 207 8.89 -10.78 20.05
N GLY A 208 8.27 -11.90 19.70
CA GLY A 208 8.44 -13.20 20.30
C GLY A 208 7.06 -13.85 20.32
N GLY A 209 6.84 -14.86 19.47
CA GLY A 209 5.67 -15.73 19.61
C GLY A 209 5.58 -16.21 21.06
N PRO A 210 4.38 -16.58 21.55
CA PRO A 210 4.28 -17.13 22.89
C PRO A 210 5.29 -18.26 23.00
N THR A 211 6.33 -18.09 23.85
CA THR A 211 7.15 -19.23 24.27
C THR A 211 6.13 -20.27 24.71
N PRO A 212 6.14 -21.50 24.16
CA PRO A 212 5.21 -22.52 24.61
C PRO A 212 5.34 -22.59 26.12
N VAL A 213 4.34 -22.10 26.85
CA VAL A 213 4.29 -22.33 28.29
C VAL A 213 4.26 -23.84 28.40
N PRO A 214 5.28 -24.49 29.00
CA PRO A 214 5.26 -25.93 29.17
C PRO A 214 3.93 -26.27 29.82
N ALA A 215 3.12 -27.10 29.17
CA ALA A 215 1.81 -27.44 29.67
C ALA A 215 1.95 -27.81 31.15
N PRO A 216 1.19 -27.18 32.09
CA PRO A 216 1.23 -27.60 33.49
C PRO A 216 1.01 -29.11 33.50
N GLY A 217 1.78 -29.85 34.29
CA GLY A 217 2.02 -31.31 34.21
C GLY A 217 0.80 -32.25 34.32
N THR A 218 -0.32 -31.93 33.70
CA THR A 218 -1.54 -32.74 33.54
C THR A 218 -1.25 -34.02 32.77
N LEU A 219 -0.24 -34.02 31.87
CA LEU A 219 0.30 -35.25 31.25
C LEU A 219 0.97 -36.18 32.27
N ALA A 220 1.62 -35.65 33.31
CA ALA A 220 2.20 -36.48 34.38
C ALA A 220 1.11 -37.09 35.28
N LEU A 221 0.02 -36.35 35.53
CA LEU A 221 -1.14 -36.86 36.30
C LEU A 221 -1.95 -37.93 35.55
N ALA A 222 -2.07 -37.84 34.21
CA ALA A 222 -2.75 -38.86 33.41
C ALA A 222 -2.00 -40.21 33.39
N LEU A 223 -0.66 -40.18 33.39
CA LEU A 223 0.18 -41.39 33.41
C LEU A 223 0.22 -42.06 34.80
N LEU A 224 0.15 -41.28 35.89
CA LEU A 224 0.08 -41.82 37.25
C LEU A 224 -1.29 -42.45 37.59
N GLY A 225 -2.39 -41.99 36.96
CA GLY A 225 -3.73 -42.55 37.18
C GLY A 225 -3.93 -43.95 36.57
N LEU A 226 -3.28 -44.25 35.44
CA LEU A 226 -3.40 -45.55 34.75
C LEU A 226 -2.53 -46.65 35.37
N GLY A 227 -1.51 -46.30 36.17
CA GLY A 227 -0.65 -47.26 36.87
C GLY A 227 -1.31 -47.92 38.09
N LEU A 228 -2.31 -47.28 38.70
CA LEU A 228 -2.95 -47.76 39.93
C LEU A 228 -4.12 -48.73 39.71
N VAL A 229 -4.56 -48.94 38.45
CA VAL A 229 -5.70 -49.85 38.15
C VAL A 229 -5.25 -51.30 37.89
N ARG A 230 -3.95 -51.58 37.80
CA ARG A 230 -3.45 -52.94 37.46
C ARG A 230 -2.79 -53.67 38.62
N ARG A 231 -3.44 -53.74 39.78
CA ARG A 231 -3.07 -54.73 40.82
C ARG A 231 -4.24 -55.18 41.70
N ARG A 232 -5.20 -55.90 41.12
CA ARG A 232 -6.03 -56.89 41.83
C ARG A 232 -6.42 -58.05 40.90
N ARG A 233 -5.61 -59.10 40.91
CA ARG A 233 -6.04 -60.50 40.84
C ARG A 233 -5.10 -61.32 41.70
#